data_AF-A0A520GHF2-F1
#
_entry.id   AF-A0A520GHF2-F1
#
_cell.length_a   1.000
_cell.length_b   1.000
_cell.length_c   1.000
_cell.angle_alpha   90.00
_cell.angle_beta   90.00
_cell.angle_gamma   90.00
#
_symmetry.space_group_name_H-M   'P 1'
#
loop_
_entity.id
_entity.type
_entity.pdbx_description
1 polymer ?
#
loop_
_entity_poly.entity_id
_entity_poly.type
_entity_poly.pdbx_seq_one_letter_code
_entity_poly.pdbx_strand_id
1 'polypeptide(L)'
;MKTAQLPPVRVEPSVRQEIESVLRQGETLSQFVENAAVQAAQRRRSQQDFLERGRDSLKRAKKSGQYYSAKEALDAMQARLDARIAGLAREKRGTAARS
;
A
#
# COMPACT_ATOMS: atom_id res chain seq x y z
N MET A 1 -21.20 21.79 -0.57
CA MET A 1 -20.11 22.27 0.30
C MET A 1 -18.87 22.46 -0.54
N LYS A 2 -18.09 23.54 -0.35
CA LYS A 2 -16.85 23.78 -1.12
C LYS A 2 -15.79 22.78 -0.65
N THR A 3 -15.44 21.82 -1.49
CA THR A 3 -14.36 20.85 -1.24
C THR A 3 -13.00 21.53 -1.42
N ALA A 4 -11.99 21.07 -0.70
CA ALA A 4 -10.61 21.52 -0.93
C ALA A 4 -10.15 21.04 -2.32
N GLN A 5 -9.46 21.90 -3.07
CA GLN A 5 -8.95 21.59 -4.40
C GLN A 5 -7.42 21.46 -4.35
N LEU A 6 -6.87 20.53 -5.13
CA LEU A 6 -5.43 20.56 -5.41
C LEU A 6 -5.07 21.87 -6.11
N PRO A 7 -3.93 22.50 -5.76
CA PRO A 7 -3.51 23.73 -6.41
C PRO A 7 -3.31 23.50 -7.91
N PRO A 8 -3.49 24.53 -8.76
CA PRO A 8 -3.23 24.42 -10.18
C PRO A 8 -1.74 24.16 -10.42
N VAL A 9 -1.42 23.03 -11.06
CA VAL A 9 -0.05 22.65 -11.44
C VAL A 9 0.13 22.87 -12.94
N ARG A 10 1.14 23.67 -13.30
CA ARG A 10 1.57 23.80 -14.71
C ARG A 10 2.46 22.63 -15.06
N VAL A 11 2.20 22.01 -16.21
CA VAL A 11 2.97 20.90 -16.76
C VAL A 11 3.21 21.16 -18.23
N GLU A 12 4.28 20.55 -18.77
CA GLU A 12 4.52 20.56 -20.21
C GLU A 12 3.40 19.83 -20.97
N PRO A 13 3.09 20.25 -22.22
CA PRO A 13 2.06 19.58 -23.03
C PRO A 13 2.31 18.08 -23.22
N SER A 14 3.58 17.67 -23.37
CA SER A 14 3.97 16.27 -23.50
C SER A 14 3.60 15.43 -22.27
N VAL A 15 3.77 15.98 -21.07
CA VAL A 15 3.40 15.32 -19.81
C VAL A 15 1.89 15.11 -19.74
N ARG A 16 1.10 16.10 -20.16
CA ARG A 16 -0.36 15.95 -20.21
C ARG A 16 -0.76 14.84 -21.19
N GLN A 17 -0.18 14.84 -22.39
CA GLN A 17 -0.46 13.83 -23.42
C GLN A 17 -0.12 12.42 -22.95
N GLU A 18 1.02 12.25 -22.28
CA GLU A 18 1.42 10.96 -21.70
C GLU A 18 0.36 10.45 -20.71
N ILE A 19 -0.11 11.30 -19.79
CA ILE A 19 -1.13 10.92 -18.81
C ILE A 19 -2.46 10.59 -19.50
N GLU A 20 -2.89 11.41 -20.45
CA GLU A 20 -4.14 11.18 -21.20
C GLU A 20 -4.11 9.87 -21.98
N SER A 21 -2.94 9.47 -22.50
CA SER A 21 -2.78 8.22 -23.26
C SER A 21 -2.97 6.95 -22.45
N VAL A 22 -2.84 7.01 -21.12
CA VAL A 22 -2.95 5.86 -20.21
C VAL A 22 -4.25 5.82 -19.41
N LEU A 23 -5.17 6.77 -19.65
CA LEU A 23 -6.47 6.79 -18.96
C LEU A 23 -7.31 5.57 -19.33
N ARG A 24 -8.00 5.01 -18.33
CA ARG A 24 -8.96 3.94 -18.54
C ARG A 24 -10.29 4.48 -19.07
N GLN A 25 -11.12 3.61 -19.62
CA GLN A 25 -12.44 3.99 -20.12
C GLN A 25 -13.28 4.64 -19.01
N GLY A 26 -13.73 5.87 -19.23
CA GLY A 26 -14.51 6.64 -18.26
C GLY A 26 -13.70 7.33 -17.16
N GLU A 27 -12.36 7.20 -17.16
CA GLU A 27 -11.47 7.89 -16.22
C GLU A 27 -11.12 9.29 -16.76
N THR A 28 -11.23 10.30 -15.90
CA THR A 28 -10.86 11.68 -16.23
C THR A 28 -9.44 12.00 -15.76
N LEU A 29 -8.82 13.00 -16.39
CA LEU A 29 -7.50 13.50 -15.97
C LEU A 29 -7.49 13.93 -14.49
N SER A 30 -8.55 14.59 -14.02
CA SER A 30 -8.66 15.02 -12.62
C SER A 30 -8.73 13.84 -11.65
N GLN A 31 -9.51 12.79 -11.97
CA GLN A 31 -9.57 11.58 -11.16
C GLN A 31 -8.22 10.86 -11.11
N PHE A 32 -7.52 10.77 -12.25
CA PHE A 32 -6.19 10.18 -12.30
C PHE A 32 -5.21 10.93 -11.39
N VAL A 33 -5.15 12.27 -11.49
CA VAL A 33 -4.25 13.11 -10.69
C VAL A 33 -4.59 13.04 -9.19
N GLU A 34 -5.87 13.07 -8.83
CA GLU A 34 -6.32 12.89 -7.46
C GLU A 34 -5.86 11.53 -6.90
N ASN A 35 -6.14 10.45 -7.62
CA ASN A 35 -5.75 9.10 -7.22
C ASN A 35 -4.24 8.97 -7.06
N ALA A 36 -3.45 9.52 -8.00
CA ALA A 36 -2.00 9.50 -7.94
C ALA A 36 -1.48 10.23 -6.69
N ALA A 37 -2.04 11.41 -6.39
CA ALA A 37 -1.66 12.21 -5.21
C ALA A 37 -2.00 11.47 -3.90
N VAL A 38 -3.21 10.90 -3.81
CA VAL A 38 -3.66 10.12 -2.65
C VAL A 38 -2.75 8.90 -2.43
N GLN A 39 -2.49 8.13 -3.49
CA GLN A 39 -1.61 6.96 -3.39
C GLN A 39 -0.17 7.36 -2.99
N ALA A 40 0.36 8.47 -3.53
CA ALA A 40 1.68 8.96 -3.13
C ALA A 40 1.72 9.35 -1.65
N ALA A 41 0.69 10.03 -1.15
CA ALA A 41 0.58 10.39 0.26
C ALA A 41 0.49 9.14 1.15
N GLN A 42 -0.32 8.15 0.76
CA GLN A 42 -0.45 6.88 1.47
C GLN A 42 0.89 6.13 1.53
N ARG A 43 1.59 5.99 0.40
CA ARG A 43 2.93 5.35 0.34
C ARG A 43 3.91 6.05 1.28
N ARG A 44 3.95 7.39 1.26
CA ARG A 44 4.83 8.17 2.15
C ARG A 44 4.48 7.95 3.63
N ARG A 45 3.20 7.94 3.98
CA ARG A 45 2.76 7.66 5.36
C ARG A 45 3.18 6.25 5.79
N SER A 46 2.87 5.23 4.99
CA SER A 46 3.25 3.85 5.31
C SER A 46 4.76 3.66 5.47
N GLN A 47 5.57 4.36 4.66
CA GLN A 47 7.02 4.36 4.79
C GLN A 47 7.49 4.98 6.11
N GLN A 48 6.90 6.13 6.51
CA GLN A 48 7.25 6.77 7.78
C GLN A 48 6.86 5.89 8.96
N ASP A 49 5.65 5.34 8.95
CA ASP A 49 5.18 4.46 10.03
C ASP A 49 6.05 3.20 10.13
N PHE A 50 6.53 2.66 9.00
CA PHE A 50 7.45 1.53 8.99
C PHE A 50 8.79 1.88 9.64
N LEU A 51 9.36 3.05 9.33
CA LEU A 51 10.61 3.52 9.93
C LEU A 51 10.46 3.77 11.43
N GLU A 52 9.33 4.35 11.85
CA GLU A 52 9.02 4.56 13.26
C GLU A 52 8.93 3.23 14.02
N ARG A 53 8.14 2.27 13.52
CA ARG A 53 8.05 0.92 14.08
C ARG A 53 9.41 0.24 14.14
N GLY A 54 10.24 0.39 13.11
CA GLY A 54 11.60 -0.14 13.07
C GLY A 54 12.50 0.45 14.15
N ARG A 55 12.50 1.77 14.31
CA ARG A 55 13.26 2.47 15.36
C ARG A 55 12.84 2.02 16.75
N ASP A 56 11.55 1.90 17.00
CA ASP A 56 11.05 1.44 18.30
C ASP A 56 11.34 -0.03 18.56
N SER A 57 11.29 -0.88 17.52
CA SER A 57 11.72 -2.27 17.65
C SER A 57 13.20 -2.37 18.00
N LEU A 58 14.06 -1.55 17.39
CA LEU A 58 15.48 -1.51 17.72
C LEU A 58 15.72 -1.06 19.16
N LYS A 59 15.02 -0.02 19.63
CA LYS A 59 15.09 0.42 21.03
C LYS A 59 14.71 -0.71 21.99
N ARG A 60 13.64 -1.47 21.69
CA ARG A 60 13.21 -2.61 22.50
C ARG A 60 14.26 -3.73 22.51
N ALA A 61 14.77 -4.11 21.35
CA ALA A 61 15.80 -5.17 21.24
C ALA A 61 17.07 -4.80 22.01
N LYS A 62 17.50 -3.53 21.94
CA LYS A 62 18.63 -3.03 22.76
C LYS A 62 18.37 -3.14 24.26
N LYS A 63 17.14 -2.88 24.71
CA LYS A 63 16.75 -2.97 26.13
C LYS A 63 16.61 -4.42 26.62
N SER A 64 16.04 -5.31 25.80
CA SER A 64 15.76 -6.69 26.18
C SER A 64 16.91 -7.66 25.89
N GLY A 65 17.85 -7.30 25.01
CA GLY A 65 18.88 -8.20 24.50
C GLY A 65 18.35 -9.26 23.52
N GLN A 66 17.07 -9.24 23.20
CA GLN A 66 16.45 -10.23 22.30
C GLN A 66 16.52 -9.76 20.85
N TYR A 67 17.13 -10.58 20.01
CA TYR A 67 17.25 -10.37 18.56
C TYR A 67 16.77 -11.63 17.85
N TYR A 68 16.23 -11.43 16.65
CA TYR A 68 15.82 -12.50 15.75
C TYR A 68 16.65 -12.41 14.49
N SER A 69 17.04 -13.57 13.94
CA SER A 69 17.69 -13.57 12.63
C SER A 69 16.69 -13.14 11.55
N ALA A 70 17.22 -12.57 10.46
CA ALA A 70 16.39 -12.23 9.32
C ALA A 70 15.65 -13.45 8.76
N LYS A 71 16.30 -14.63 8.79
CA LYS A 71 15.70 -15.89 8.34
C LYS A 71 14.47 -16.26 9.19
N GLU A 72 14.60 -16.29 10.51
CA GLU A 72 13.47 -16.63 11.40
C GLU A 72 12.30 -15.66 11.22
N ALA A 73 12.59 -14.37 11.06
CA ALA A 73 11.56 -13.37 10.82
C ALA A 73 10.84 -13.57 9.48
N LEU A 74 11.57 -13.88 8.41
CA LEU A 74 11.01 -14.14 7.08
C LEU A 74 10.21 -15.44 7.04
N ASP A 75 10.73 -16.52 7.65
CA ASP A 75 10.03 -17.80 7.73
C ASP A 75 8.70 -17.65 8.48
N ALA A 76 8.68 -16.91 9.59
CA ALA A 76 7.47 -16.62 10.34
C ALA A 76 6.47 -15.76 9.54
N MET A 77 6.95 -14.83 8.71
CA MET A 77 6.11 -14.03 7.83
C MET A 77 5.48 -14.89 6.72
N GLN A 78 6.28 -15.75 6.09
CA GLN A 78 5.81 -16.68 5.06
C GLN A 78 4.74 -17.62 5.61
N ALA A 79 4.95 -18.21 6.79
CA ALA A 79 3.98 -19.09 7.43
C ALA A 79 2.61 -18.41 7.68
N ARG A 80 2.62 -17.13 8.09
CA ARG A 80 1.39 -16.34 8.27
C ARG A 80 0.68 -16.09 6.93
N LEU A 81 1.45 -15.80 5.89
CA LEU A 81 0.92 -15.57 4.55
C LEU A 81 0.26 -16.85 4.01
N ASP A 82 0.95 -17.99 4.10
CA ASP A 82 0.45 -19.28 3.65
C ASP A 82 -0.84 -19.66 4.38
N ALA A 83 -0.88 -19.45 5.71
CA ALA A 83 -2.09 -19.68 6.50
C ALA A 83 -3.27 -18.82 6.03
N ARG A 84 -3.04 -17.53 5.73
CA ARG A 84 -4.11 -16.65 5.25
C ARG A 84 -4.60 -17.06 3.86
N ILE A 85 -3.69 -17.41 2.94
CA ILE A 85 -4.02 -17.90 1.60
C ILE A 85 -4.87 -19.18 1.70
N ALA A 86 -4.44 -20.15 2.53
CA ALA A 86 -5.18 -21.38 2.74
C ALA A 86 -6.59 -21.12 3.31
N GLY A 87 -6.73 -20.16 4.23
CA GLY A 87 -8.02 -19.71 4.76
C GLY A 87 -8.94 -19.15 3.68
N LEU A 88 -8.44 -18.23 2.84
CA LEU A 88 -9.19 -17.66 1.73
C LEU A 88 -9.68 -18.74 0.74
N ALA A 89 -8.83 -19.74 0.45
CA ALA A 89 -9.19 -20.84 -0.43
C ALA A 89 -10.28 -21.76 0.16
N ARG A 90 -10.34 -21.90 1.50
CA ARG A 90 -11.42 -22.63 2.18
C ARG A 90 -12.72 -21.84 2.18
N GLU A 91 -12.67 -20.54 2.44
CA GLU A 91 -13.83 -19.64 2.40
C GLU A 91 -14.49 -19.64 1.02
N LYS A 92 -13.70 -19.49 -0.05
CA LYS A 92 -14.22 -19.53 -1.43
C LYS A 92 -14.92 -20.86 -1.76
N ARG A 93 -14.36 -21.99 -1.34
CA ARG A 93 -14.96 -23.32 -1.54
C ARG A 93 -16.25 -23.51 -0.74
N GLY A 94 -16.30 -23.00 0.49
CA GLY A 94 -17.49 -23.06 1.34
C GLY A 94 -18.63 -22.15 0.85
N THR A 95 -18.32 -21.05 0.16
CA THR A 95 -19.34 -20.20 -0.48
C THR A 95 -19.88 -20.87 -1.75
N ALA A 96 -19.01 -21.44 -2.58
CA ALA A 96 -19.42 -22.16 -3.79
C ALA A 96 -20.26 -23.43 -3.51
N ALA A 97 -20.04 -24.11 -2.37
CA ALA A 97 -20.82 -25.28 -1.98
C ALA A 97 -22.20 -24.95 -1.35
N ARG A 98 -22.48 -23.67 -1.09
CA ARG A 98 -23.75 -23.17 -0.50
C ARG A 98 -24.61 -22.38 -1.51
N SER A 99 -24.16 -22.29 -2.76
CA SER A 99 -24.90 -21.72 -3.89
C SER A 99 -25.31 -22.85 -4.83
#